data_AF-A0A3R9P111-F1
#
_entry.id   AF-A0A3R9P111-F1
#
_cell.length_a   1.000
_cell.length_b   1.000
_cell.length_c   1.000
_cell.angle_alpha   90.00
_cell.angle_beta   90.00
_cell.angle_gamma   90.00
#
_symmetry.space_group_name_H-M   'P 1'
#
loop_
_entity.id
_entity.type
_entity.pdbx_description
1 polymer ?
#
loop_
_entity_poly.entity_id
_entity_poly.type
_entity_poly.pdbx_seq_one_letter_code
_entity_poly.pdbx_strand_id
1 'polypeptide(L)'
;MHTQRRYSKRELLGRLRIDYLFSNDQLPGITPESSRWEVLAAFLKAGDARAERLIETEGGMIFLQSIPKRPNTGAIYVYNESLRVFLWLRFDRDDDLNGPDFDRAVWAYRLLKWVDLGSDRLVRVGHA
;
A
#
# COMPACT_ATOMS: atom_id res chain seq x y z
N MET A 1 -1.06 35.31 14.73
CA MET A 1 -0.23 34.69 13.67
C MET A 1 0.25 33.33 14.18
N HIS A 2 -0.29 32.23 13.66
CA HIS A 2 0.21 30.89 13.97
C HIS A 2 1.46 30.63 13.13
N THR A 3 2.63 30.62 13.77
CA THR A 3 3.88 30.23 13.13
C THR A 3 3.83 28.71 12.88
N GLN A 4 3.38 28.30 11.69
CA GLN A 4 3.54 26.93 11.23
C GLN A 4 5.04 26.64 11.12
N ARG A 5 5.60 25.96 12.13
CA ARG A 5 6.93 25.36 12.04
C ARG A 5 6.90 24.38 10.87
N ARG A 6 7.61 24.71 9.79
CA ARG A 6 7.95 23.77 8.71
C ARG A 6 8.88 22.71 9.29
N TYR A 7 8.32 21.63 9.83
CA TYR A 7 9.08 20.43 10.14
C TYR A 7 9.65 19.84 8.84
N SER A 8 10.89 19.36 8.88
CA SER A 8 11.50 18.70 7.73
C SER A 8 10.96 17.27 7.60
N LYS A 9 10.48 16.90 6.40
CA LYS A 9 9.75 15.66 6.08
C LYS A 9 10.42 14.32 6.44
N ARG A 10 11.73 14.29 6.76
CA ARG A 10 12.39 13.09 7.33
C ARG A 10 12.02 12.83 8.80
N GLU A 11 11.55 13.85 9.51
CA GLU A 11 11.08 13.73 10.90
C GLU A 11 9.62 13.25 11.00
N LEU A 12 8.87 13.22 9.89
CA LEU A 12 7.41 13.11 9.91
C LEU A 12 6.88 11.68 10.16
N LEU A 13 7.54 10.65 9.62
CA LEU A 13 7.15 9.25 9.82
C LEU A 13 8.33 8.35 10.29
N GLY A 14 9.57 8.84 10.20
CA GLY A 14 10.76 8.08 10.54
C GLY A 14 11.20 7.12 9.43
N ARG A 15 11.85 6.01 9.78
CA ARG A 15 12.39 5.06 8.80
C ARG A 15 11.26 4.21 8.23
N LEU A 16 11.23 4.09 6.90
CA LEU A 16 10.40 3.10 6.23
C LEU A 16 11.01 1.70 6.40
N ARG A 17 10.18 0.76 6.86
CA ARG A 17 10.41 -0.68 6.83
C ARG A 17 9.37 -1.32 5.91
N ILE A 18 9.82 -2.33 5.18
CA ILE A 18 8.98 -3.09 4.25
C ILE A 18 8.98 -4.52 4.76
N ASP A 19 7.81 -4.96 5.21
CA ASP A 19 7.61 -6.30 5.74
C ASP A 19 6.76 -7.09 4.74
N TYR A 20 7.24 -8.27 4.32
CA TYR A 20 6.42 -9.22 3.57
C TYR A 20 5.33 -9.78 4.50
N LEU A 21 4.08 -9.80 4.03
CA LEU A 21 2.98 -10.40 4.78
C LEU A 21 2.73 -11.82 4.31
N PHE A 22 2.25 -11.95 3.07
CA PHE A 22 1.83 -13.21 2.48
C PHE A 22 1.63 -13.08 0.96
N SER A 23 1.55 -14.22 0.30
CA SER A 23 1.17 -14.35 -1.11
C SER A 23 -0.35 -14.41 -1.26
N ASN A 24 -0.89 -13.94 -2.39
CA ASN A 24 -2.33 -13.84 -2.58
C ASN A 24 -3.06 -15.19 -2.58
N ASP A 25 -2.36 -16.31 -2.86
CA ASP A 25 -2.91 -17.67 -2.79
C ASP A 25 -3.28 -18.08 -1.35
N GLN A 26 -2.75 -17.37 -0.36
CA GLN A 26 -3.07 -17.59 1.04
C GLN A 26 -4.39 -16.91 1.45
N LEU A 27 -4.99 -16.08 0.58
CA LEU A 27 -6.30 -15.48 0.82
C LEU A 27 -7.42 -16.47 0.49
N PRO A 28 -8.40 -16.65 1.39
CA PRO A 28 -9.52 -17.55 1.14
C PRO A 28 -10.33 -17.15 -0.11
N GLY A 29 -10.53 -18.09 -1.02
CA GLY A 29 -11.35 -17.89 -2.22
C GLY A 29 -10.65 -17.17 -3.37
N ILE A 30 -9.37 -16.85 -3.26
CA ILE A 30 -8.55 -16.31 -4.35
C ILE A 30 -7.98 -17.45 -5.19
N THR A 31 -8.11 -17.33 -6.51
CA THR A 31 -7.55 -18.26 -7.49
C THR A 31 -6.56 -17.52 -8.41
N PRO A 32 -5.76 -18.23 -9.22
CA PRO A 32 -4.84 -17.61 -10.17
C PRO A 32 -5.49 -16.68 -11.19
N GLU A 33 -6.79 -16.83 -11.44
CA GLU A 33 -7.62 -16.05 -12.37
C GLU A 33 -8.34 -14.88 -11.70
N SER A 34 -8.29 -14.79 -10.37
CA SER A 34 -8.93 -13.69 -9.64
C SER A 34 -8.32 -12.35 -10.05
N SER A 35 -9.21 -11.38 -10.28
CA SER A 35 -8.82 -10.01 -10.57
C SER A 35 -8.15 -9.37 -9.35
N ARG A 36 -7.32 -8.35 -9.61
CA ARG A 36 -6.70 -7.52 -8.57
C ARG A 36 -7.72 -6.97 -7.54
N TRP A 37 -8.94 -6.67 -7.98
CA TRP A 37 -10.03 -6.17 -7.15
C TRP A 37 -10.61 -7.24 -6.22
N GLU A 38 -10.77 -8.48 -6.70
CA GLU A 38 -11.18 -9.61 -5.86
C GLU A 38 -10.13 -9.90 -4.79
N VAL A 39 -8.85 -9.86 -5.17
CA VAL A 39 -7.72 -10.02 -4.25
C VAL A 39 -7.73 -8.95 -3.15
N LEU A 40 -7.92 -7.68 -3.51
CA LEU A 40 -8.07 -6.59 -2.54
C LEU A 40 -9.29 -6.79 -1.63
N ALA A 41 -10.44 -7.16 -2.18
CA ALA A 41 -11.66 -7.37 -1.41
C ALA A 41 -11.49 -8.50 -0.38
N ALA A 42 -10.84 -9.59 -0.76
CA ALA A 42 -10.52 -10.70 0.14
C ALA A 42 -9.55 -10.26 1.25
N PHE A 43 -8.52 -9.46 0.93
CA PHE A 43 -7.59 -8.89 1.91
C PHE A 43 -8.32 -8.03 2.96
N LEU A 44 -9.12 -7.07 2.51
CA LEU A 44 -9.86 -6.16 3.39
C LEU A 44 -10.88 -6.92 4.25
N LYS A 45 -11.54 -7.93 3.68
CA LYS A 45 -12.48 -8.80 4.40
C LYS A 45 -11.78 -9.61 5.50
N ALA A 46 -10.58 -10.11 5.26
CA ALA A 46 -9.81 -10.87 6.24
C ALA A 46 -9.43 -10.02 7.48
N GLY A 47 -9.22 -8.71 7.29
CA GLY A 47 -8.90 -7.76 8.36
C GLY A 47 -10.09 -7.02 8.98
N ASP A 48 -11.33 -7.32 8.58
CA ASP A 48 -12.54 -6.52 8.90
C ASP A 48 -12.31 -5.00 8.67
N ALA A 49 -11.64 -4.68 7.57
CA ALA A 49 -11.12 -3.35 7.30
C ALA A 49 -11.65 -2.76 6.00
N ARG A 50 -11.34 -1.48 5.77
CA ARG A 50 -11.66 -0.78 4.51
C ARG A 50 -10.42 -0.08 3.96
N ALA A 51 -10.35 0.04 2.63
CA ALA A 51 -9.42 0.96 2.00
C ALA A 51 -9.96 2.40 2.08
N GLU A 52 -9.26 3.28 2.80
CA GLU A 52 -9.57 4.71 2.90
C GLU A 52 -8.97 5.53 1.76
N ARG A 53 -7.81 5.09 1.26
CA ARG A 53 -7.14 5.60 0.07
C ARG A 53 -6.63 4.44 -0.74
N LEU A 54 -6.65 4.59 -2.05
CA LEU A 54 -6.17 3.57 -2.97
C LEU A 54 -5.62 4.26 -4.23
N ILE A 55 -4.46 3.80 -4.67
CA ILE A 55 -3.86 4.16 -5.94
C ILE A 55 -3.61 2.85 -6.69
N GLU A 56 -4.15 2.77 -7.90
CA GLU A 56 -3.90 1.67 -8.82
C GLU A 56 -2.79 2.07 -9.80
N THR A 57 -1.98 1.09 -10.16
CA THR A 57 -0.92 1.17 -11.17
C THR A 57 -1.00 -0.07 -12.06
N GLU A 58 -0.19 -0.13 -13.12
CA GLU A 58 -0.09 -1.36 -13.92
C GLU A 58 0.44 -2.53 -13.10
N GLY A 59 1.38 -2.28 -12.17
CA GLY A 59 2.01 -3.30 -11.33
C GLY A 59 1.17 -3.80 -10.15
N GLY A 60 0.02 -3.18 -9.86
CA GLY A 60 -0.85 -3.55 -8.75
C GLY A 60 -1.43 -2.33 -8.02
N MET A 61 -1.52 -2.40 -6.68
CA MET A 61 -2.15 -1.38 -5.87
C MET A 61 -1.36 -1.00 -4.62
N ILE A 62 -1.48 0.26 -4.21
CA ILE A 62 -1.07 0.74 -2.88
C ILE A 62 -2.28 1.39 -2.20
N PHE A 63 -2.51 1.09 -0.94
CA PHE A 63 -3.69 1.57 -0.24
C PHE A 63 -3.45 1.78 1.25
N LEU A 64 -4.24 2.70 1.81
CA LEU A 64 -4.35 2.92 3.25
C LEU A 64 -5.53 2.09 3.76
N GLN A 65 -5.27 1.06 4.55
CA GLN A 65 -6.30 0.33 5.28
C GLN A 65 -6.64 1.05 6.58
N SER A 66 -7.93 1.15 6.92
CA SER A 66 -8.41 1.64 8.22
C SER A 66 -9.50 0.74 8.77
N ILE A 67 -9.69 0.72 10.09
CA ILE A 67 -10.84 0.07 10.73
C ILE A 67 -12.04 1.03 10.67
N PRO A 68 -13.20 0.60 10.17
CA PRO A 68 -14.40 1.45 10.15
C PRO A 68 -14.71 2.03 11.54
N LYS A 69 -15.02 3.33 11.58
CA LYS A 69 -15.39 4.09 12.80
C LYS A 69 -14.27 4.23 13.85
N ARG A 70 -13.03 3.80 13.57
CA ARG A 70 -11.87 4.05 14.43
C ARG A 70 -10.90 5.01 13.72
N PRO A 71 -10.94 6.31 14.03
CA PRO A 71 -9.97 7.24 13.47
C PRO A 71 -8.55 6.83 13.88
N ASN A 72 -7.57 7.16 13.03
CA ASN A 72 -6.15 6.94 13.30
C ASN A 72 -5.79 5.47 13.56
N THR A 73 -6.17 4.57 12.66
CA THR A 73 -5.74 3.15 12.68
C THR A 73 -5.19 2.74 11.32
N GLY A 74 -4.62 3.71 10.59
CA GLY A 74 -4.24 3.56 9.20
C GLY A 74 -2.94 2.79 9.04
N ALA A 75 -2.94 1.73 8.22
CA ALA A 75 -1.73 1.03 7.80
C ALA A 75 -1.63 1.03 6.27
N ILE A 76 -0.42 1.25 5.75
CA ILE A 76 -0.18 1.28 4.30
C ILE A 76 0.24 -0.08 3.80
N TYR A 77 -0.49 -0.60 2.82
CA TYR A 77 -0.21 -1.88 2.19
C TYR A 77 0.03 -1.71 0.70
N VAL A 78 0.88 -2.58 0.15
CA VAL A 78 1.09 -2.76 -1.28
C VAL A 78 0.65 -4.16 -1.66
N TYR A 79 -0.18 -4.25 -2.69
CA TYR A 79 -0.35 -5.47 -3.47
C TYR A 79 0.47 -5.33 -4.75
N ASN A 80 1.52 -6.13 -4.87
CA ASN A 80 2.30 -6.23 -6.10
C ASN A 80 1.77 -7.42 -6.91
N GLU A 81 1.19 -7.14 -8.07
CA GLU A 81 0.52 -8.15 -8.89
C GLU A 81 1.50 -9.03 -9.65
N SER A 82 2.64 -8.50 -10.07
CA SER A 82 3.68 -9.27 -10.76
C SER A 82 4.27 -10.36 -9.86
N LEU A 83 4.44 -10.06 -8.58
CA LEU A 83 4.93 -10.99 -7.57
C LEU A 83 3.79 -11.72 -6.84
N ARG A 84 2.54 -11.25 -6.98
CA ARG A 84 1.34 -11.74 -6.29
C ARG A 84 1.45 -11.70 -4.75
N VAL A 85 2.09 -10.67 -4.21
CA VAL A 85 2.35 -10.56 -2.75
C VAL A 85 1.76 -9.30 -2.13
N PHE A 86 1.44 -9.39 -0.84
CA PHE A 86 1.14 -8.26 0.02
C PHE A 86 2.35 -7.86 0.86
N LEU A 87 2.64 -6.57 0.87
CA LEU A 87 3.69 -5.95 1.68
C LEU A 87 3.05 -4.93 2.63
N TRP A 88 3.55 -4.87 3.86
CA TRP A 88 3.25 -3.81 4.80
C TRP A 88 4.37 -2.77 4.77
N LEU A 89 3.99 -1.53 4.50
CA LEU A 89 4.87 -0.37 4.57
C LEU A 89 4.73 0.27 5.95
N ARG A 90 5.64 -0.06 6.85
CA ARG A 90 5.62 0.36 8.24
C ARG A 90 6.61 1.49 8.47
N PHE A 91 6.14 2.57 9.09
CA PHE A 91 6.97 3.68 9.52
C PHE A 91 7.28 3.57 11.02
N ASP A 92 8.23 4.35 11.54
CA ASP A 92 8.56 4.30 12.98
C ASP A 92 7.49 4.99 13.86
N ARG A 93 6.57 5.75 13.26
CA ARG A 93 5.49 6.49 13.94
C ARG A 93 4.10 6.11 13.40
N ASP A 94 3.91 4.83 13.05
CA ASP A 94 2.85 4.33 12.17
C ASP A 94 1.43 4.19 12.75
N ASP A 95 1.24 4.38 14.06
CA ASP A 95 0.00 3.90 14.71
C ASP A 95 -1.27 4.68 14.28
N ASP A 96 -1.14 5.83 13.63
CA ASP A 96 -2.21 6.82 13.46
C ASP A 96 -2.37 7.38 12.03
N LEU A 97 -1.89 6.70 10.98
CA LEU A 97 -1.93 7.26 9.61
C LEU A 97 -3.37 7.55 9.13
N ASN A 98 -3.53 8.65 8.40
CA ASN A 98 -4.78 9.06 7.74
C ASN A 98 -4.54 9.33 6.25
N GLY A 99 -5.62 9.56 5.48
CA GLY A 99 -5.54 9.84 4.04
C GLY A 99 -4.50 10.90 3.62
N PRO A 100 -4.49 12.12 4.22
CA PRO A 100 -3.45 13.12 3.95
C PRO A 100 -2.01 12.65 4.21
N ASP A 101 -1.77 11.84 5.24
CA ASP A 101 -0.46 11.28 5.52
C ASP A 101 -0.06 10.23 4.48
N PHE A 102 -1.02 9.41 4.03
CA PHE A 102 -0.84 8.48 2.91
C PHE A 102 -0.39 9.22 1.64
N ASP A 103 -1.14 10.24 1.20
CA ASP A 103 -0.84 10.97 -0.04
C ASP A 103 0.58 11.57 -0.01
N ARG A 104 0.99 12.08 1.16
CA ARG A 104 2.34 12.61 1.37
C ARG A 104 3.39 11.52 1.42
N ALA A 105 3.13 10.39 2.08
CA ALA A 105 4.06 9.29 2.21
C ALA A 105 4.37 8.67 0.84
N VAL A 106 3.34 8.46 0.02
CA VAL A 106 3.47 7.95 -1.36
C VAL A 106 4.48 8.78 -2.15
N TRP A 107 4.35 10.10 -2.12
CA TRP A 107 5.26 10.99 -2.82
C TRP A 107 6.65 11.08 -2.16
N ALA A 108 6.70 11.30 -0.84
CA ALA A 108 7.95 11.58 -0.12
C ALA A 108 8.90 10.38 -0.09
N TYR A 109 8.36 9.16 -0.01
CA TYR A 109 9.14 7.92 0.03
C TYR A 109 9.19 7.20 -1.33
N ARG A 110 8.57 7.79 -2.37
CA ARG A 110 8.44 7.22 -3.72
C ARG A 110 7.88 5.78 -3.66
N LEU A 111 6.77 5.59 -2.94
CA LEU A 111 6.28 4.26 -2.59
C LEU A 111 5.78 3.45 -3.79
N LEU A 112 5.37 4.11 -4.87
CA LEU A 112 4.88 3.46 -6.09
C LEU A 112 5.90 2.46 -6.69
N LYS A 113 7.20 2.69 -6.48
CA LYS A 113 8.25 1.76 -6.93
C LYS A 113 8.11 0.33 -6.40
N TRP A 114 7.41 0.15 -5.27
CA TRP A 114 7.17 -1.17 -4.68
C TRP A 114 5.98 -1.88 -5.33
N VAL A 115 5.04 -1.11 -5.86
CA VAL A 115 3.91 -1.63 -6.63
C VAL A 115 4.40 -2.10 -8.01
N ASP A 116 5.27 -1.32 -8.64
CA ASP A 116 5.81 -1.61 -9.98
C ASP A 116 7.05 -2.52 -9.97
N LEU A 117 7.43 -3.06 -8.80
CA LEU A 117 8.60 -3.93 -8.68
C LEU A 117 8.37 -5.21 -9.50
N GLY A 118 9.25 -5.46 -10.47
CA GLY A 118 9.14 -6.62 -11.36
C GLY A 118 8.20 -6.42 -12.55
N SER A 119 7.42 -5.34 -12.59
CA SER A 119 6.54 -5.00 -13.72
C SER A 119 7.32 -4.57 -14.96
N ASP A 120 8.51 -3.96 -14.77
CA ASP A 120 9.46 -3.60 -15.85
C ASP A 120 9.94 -4.81 -16.67
N ARG A 121 9.89 -6.03 -16.10
CA ARG A 121 10.29 -7.26 -16.81
C ARG A 121 9.23 -7.74 -17.80
N LEU A 122 7.98 -7.31 -17.66
CA LEU A 122 6.87 -7.70 -18.54
C LEU A 122 6.73 -6.77 -19.76
N VAL A 123 7.24 -5.53 -19.69
CA VAL A 123 7.18 -4.57 -20.81
C VAL A 123 8.20 -4.87 -21.92
N ARG A 124 9.14 -5.80 -21.71
CA ARG A 124 10.17 -6.16 -22.71
C ARG A 124 9.81 -7.28 -23.69
N VAL A 125 8.54 -7.67 -23.79
CA VAL A 125 8.12 -8.66 -24.81
C VAL A 125 6.95 -8.11 -25.63
N GLY A 126 7.29 -7.18 -26.53
CA GLY A 126 6.34 -6.66 -27.49
C GLY A 126 6.90 -5.44 -28.20
N HIS A 127 7.66 -5.66 -29.27
CA HIS A 127 7.42 -5.09 -30.61
C HIS A 127 8.71 -5.13 -31.46
N ALA A 128 8.58 -5.91 -32.55
CA ALA A 128 9.29 -5.91 -33.84
C ALA A 128 10.80 -6.16 -33.87
#